data_AF-A0A7C1HXJ8-F1
#
_entry.id   AF-A0A7C1HXJ8-F1
#
_cell.length_a   1.000
_cell.length_b   1.000
_cell.length_c   1.000
_cell.angle_alpha   90.00
_cell.angle_beta   90.00
_cell.angle_gamma   90.00
#
_symmetry.space_group_name_H-M   'P 1'
#
loop_
_entity.id
_entity.type
_entity.pdbx_description
1 polymer ?
#
loop_
_entity_poly.entity_id
_entity_poly.type
_entity_poly.pdbx_seq_one_letter_code
_entity_poly.pdbx_strand_id
1 'polypeptide(L)'
;DMNRDIETEKQMACFVAGYAKKENLLPFSAEGVAELVEWSSRFSGSSDRMTTQFNKIAEIVVESSAWAASAKMDIVGFEEVRKAVAEKTFRANLIEEKIQRAFEEDSIRILTEGEVVGQINGLTVIDMRDHTFGHPVRITANVYMGAEGIVNIEREVKMTGPIHNKGLLILGSFLGRKFAQDHPLSLTARITFEQTYGGVEGDSASSTELYCILSALSGKPLDQGIGVTGSVDQMGNVQPIGGVNEKIEGFYNYCKIRGFTGKQGVMIPVQNVKNLMLDHEVIESVKKGEFRIWAVSTIEEGISILTGVDAGELDEKGCYPLDSIYGLVAARLGEWVRKAAKLRKEGSDSDNGCSKRSDPEDDDDDDDDNGIAEEEDTDE
;
A
#
# COMPACT_ATOMS: atom_id res chain seq x y z
N ASP A 1 -4.69 -25.31 2.23
CA ASP A 1 -3.47 -25.52 3.03
C ASP A 1 -3.77 -26.52 4.14
N MET A 2 -2.76 -26.97 4.88
CA MET A 2 -2.88 -27.81 6.07
C MET A 2 -2.22 -27.11 7.26
N ASN A 3 -2.55 -27.50 8.49
CA ASN A 3 -1.86 -26.96 9.68
C ASN A 3 -0.36 -27.30 9.63
N ARG A 4 0.47 -26.42 10.19
CA ARG A 4 1.88 -26.68 10.46
C ARG A 4 2.03 -27.12 11.91
N ASP A 5 2.29 -28.40 12.10
CA ASP A 5 2.59 -29.03 13.39
C ASP A 5 3.59 -30.18 13.21
N ILE A 6 4.07 -30.74 14.32
CA ILE A 6 5.08 -31.81 14.31
C ILE A 6 4.63 -33.03 13.51
N GLU A 7 3.33 -33.33 13.47
CA GLU A 7 2.81 -34.49 12.74
C GLU A 7 2.81 -34.24 11.23
N THR A 8 2.27 -33.11 10.81
CA THR A 8 2.19 -32.70 9.41
C THR A 8 3.58 -32.43 8.81
N GLU A 9 4.53 -31.89 9.58
CA GLU A 9 5.93 -31.75 9.16
C GLU A 9 6.58 -33.12 8.92
N LYS A 10 6.31 -34.12 9.78
CA LYS A 10 6.77 -35.51 9.55
C LYS A 10 6.10 -36.13 8.33
N GLN A 11 4.81 -35.87 8.11
CA GLN A 11 4.11 -36.34 6.91
C GLN A 11 4.71 -35.72 5.64
N MET A 12 5.11 -34.44 5.68
CA MET A 12 5.84 -33.79 4.58
C MET A 12 7.19 -34.48 4.33
N ALA A 13 7.95 -34.80 5.38
CA ALA A 13 9.21 -35.53 5.26
C ALA A 13 9.01 -36.91 4.61
N CYS A 14 7.97 -37.65 5.03
CA CYS A 14 7.58 -38.93 4.42
C CYS A 14 7.19 -38.78 2.95
N PHE A 15 6.46 -37.72 2.60
CA PHE A 15 6.11 -37.41 1.21
C PHE A 15 7.37 -37.16 0.38
N VAL A 16 8.28 -36.29 0.83
CA VAL A 16 9.54 -35.99 0.13
C VAL A 16 10.38 -37.24 -0.07
N ALA A 17 10.58 -38.05 0.97
CA ALA A 17 11.34 -39.29 0.90
C ALA A 17 10.69 -40.32 -0.05
N GLY A 18 9.37 -40.48 0.03
CA GLY A 18 8.60 -41.38 -0.82
C GLY A 18 8.64 -40.96 -2.29
N TYR A 19 8.47 -39.67 -2.56
CA TYR A 19 8.52 -39.09 -3.90
C TYR A 19 9.92 -39.19 -4.50
N ALA A 20 10.97 -38.83 -3.75
CA ALA A 20 12.35 -38.94 -4.19
C ALA A 20 12.71 -40.38 -4.58
N LYS A 21 12.30 -41.36 -3.77
CA LYS A 21 12.51 -42.78 -4.09
C LYS A 21 11.75 -43.24 -5.33
N LYS A 22 10.49 -42.78 -5.49
CA LYS A 22 9.65 -43.15 -6.63
C LYS A 22 10.21 -42.63 -7.96
N GLU A 23 10.66 -41.37 -7.97
CA GLU A 23 11.16 -40.68 -9.17
C GLU A 23 12.68 -40.82 -9.34
N ASN A 24 13.34 -41.67 -8.54
CA ASN A 24 14.79 -41.91 -8.57
C ASN A 24 15.65 -40.64 -8.43
N LEU A 25 15.25 -39.76 -7.50
CA LEU A 25 15.95 -38.54 -7.12
C LEU A 25 16.95 -38.80 -5.98
N LEU A 26 17.85 -37.84 -5.73
CA LEU A 26 18.75 -37.88 -4.59
C LEU A 26 17.97 -37.77 -3.27
N PRO A 27 18.43 -38.45 -2.20
CA PRO A 27 17.84 -38.32 -0.87
C PRO A 27 18.04 -36.90 -0.31
N PHE A 28 17.13 -36.48 0.57
CA PHE A 28 17.18 -35.17 1.21
C PHE A 28 17.71 -35.27 2.65
N SER A 29 18.52 -34.29 3.03
CA SER A 29 18.92 -34.05 4.42
C SER A 29 17.76 -33.52 5.27
N ALA A 30 17.90 -33.53 6.59
CA ALA A 30 16.90 -32.96 7.49
C ALA A 30 16.74 -31.45 7.26
N GLU A 31 17.85 -30.76 7.01
CA GLU A 31 17.91 -29.33 6.72
C GLU A 31 17.24 -29.00 5.37
N GLY A 32 17.44 -29.82 4.34
CA GLY A 32 16.75 -29.67 3.05
C GLY A 32 15.23 -29.87 3.16
N VAL A 33 14.78 -30.84 3.97
CA VAL A 33 13.34 -31.02 4.24
C VAL A 33 12.79 -29.84 5.06
N ALA A 34 13.54 -29.33 6.03
CA ALA A 34 13.13 -28.16 6.80
C ALA A 34 12.94 -26.94 5.90
N GLU A 35 13.84 -26.70 4.95
CA GLU A 35 13.68 -25.59 3.99
C GLU A 35 12.46 -25.77 3.09
N LEU A 36 12.14 -26.99 2.66
CA LEU A 36 10.91 -27.27 1.91
C LEU A 36 9.65 -26.98 2.73
N VAL A 37 9.68 -27.25 4.04
CA VAL A 37 8.60 -26.91 4.97
C VAL A 37 8.46 -25.39 5.07
N GLU A 38 9.56 -24.66 5.26
CA GLU A 38 9.54 -23.19 5.31
C GLU A 38 9.00 -22.59 4.00
N TRP A 39 9.49 -23.07 2.85
CA TRP A 39 8.99 -22.67 1.54
C TRP A 39 7.50 -22.98 1.38
N SER A 40 7.04 -24.15 1.83
CA SER A 40 5.63 -24.55 1.79
C SER A 40 4.73 -23.63 2.63
N SER A 41 5.22 -23.22 3.80
CA SER A 41 4.54 -22.27 4.66
C SER A 41 4.50 -20.88 4.03
N ARG A 42 5.62 -20.41 3.48
CA ARG A 42 5.70 -19.15 2.73
C ARG A 42 4.72 -19.13 1.57
N PHE A 43 4.66 -20.20 0.78
CA PHE A 43 3.72 -20.34 -0.34
C PHE A 43 2.25 -20.32 0.10
N SER A 44 1.95 -20.73 1.34
CA SER A 44 0.60 -20.65 1.90
C SER A 44 0.24 -19.27 2.47
N GLY A 45 1.21 -18.37 2.61
CA GLY A 45 1.01 -17.03 3.20
C GLY A 45 0.77 -17.03 4.71
N SER A 46 1.17 -18.08 5.42
CA SER A 46 0.99 -18.21 6.87
C SER A 46 2.09 -19.05 7.51
N SER A 47 2.58 -18.63 8.68
CA SER A 47 3.53 -19.41 9.48
C SER A 47 2.94 -20.70 10.04
N ASP A 48 1.62 -20.74 10.24
CA ASP A 48 0.92 -21.82 10.92
C ASP A 48 0.31 -22.83 9.95
N ARG A 49 0.58 -22.66 8.66
CA ARG A 49 0.03 -23.49 7.58
C ARG A 49 1.12 -23.91 6.61
N MET A 50 0.84 -24.96 5.85
CA MET A 50 1.67 -25.46 4.75
C MET A 50 0.79 -25.69 3.51
N THR A 51 1.33 -25.43 2.31
CA THR A 51 0.57 -25.68 1.08
C THR A 51 0.29 -27.17 0.89
N THR A 52 -0.91 -27.48 0.40
CA THR A 52 -1.32 -28.84 0.00
C THR A 52 -1.24 -29.03 -1.52
N GLN A 53 -0.64 -28.06 -2.23
CA GLN A 53 -0.36 -28.17 -3.66
C GLN A 53 0.89 -29.02 -3.87
N PHE A 54 0.75 -30.33 -3.68
CA PHE A 54 1.87 -31.29 -3.76
C PHE A 54 2.60 -31.30 -5.11
N ASN A 55 1.92 -30.91 -6.20
CA ASN A 55 2.57 -30.70 -7.49
C ASN A 55 3.62 -29.58 -7.43
N LYS A 56 3.34 -28.47 -6.72
CA LYS A 56 4.28 -27.35 -6.55
C LYS A 56 5.44 -27.72 -5.64
N ILE A 57 5.20 -28.52 -4.61
CA ILE A 57 6.26 -29.06 -3.76
C ILE A 57 7.15 -30.02 -4.57
N ALA A 58 6.54 -30.92 -5.34
CA ALA A 58 7.26 -31.86 -6.20
C ALA A 58 8.17 -31.17 -7.22
N GLU A 59 7.72 -30.07 -7.84
CA GLU A 59 8.55 -29.23 -8.72
C GLU A 59 9.85 -28.80 -8.01
N ILE A 60 9.76 -28.27 -6.78
CA ILE A 60 10.95 -27.85 -6.02
C ILE A 60 11.82 -29.05 -5.65
N VAL A 61 11.24 -30.18 -5.25
CA VAL A 61 11.98 -31.41 -4.93
C VAL A 61 12.80 -31.90 -6.14
N VAL A 62 12.21 -31.93 -7.33
CA VAL A 62 12.90 -32.32 -8.57
C VAL A 62 14.02 -31.35 -8.90
N GLU A 63 13.75 -30.04 -8.89
CA GLU A 63 14.75 -29.02 -9.19
C GLU A 63 15.92 -29.04 -8.20
N SER A 64 15.64 -29.21 -6.89
CA SER A 64 16.67 -29.30 -5.84
C SER A 64 17.57 -30.51 -6.03
N SER A 65 16.99 -31.67 -6.36
CA SER A 65 17.78 -32.87 -6.68
C SER A 65 18.62 -32.70 -7.95
N ALA A 66 18.12 -31.98 -8.96
CA ALA A 66 18.88 -31.71 -10.17
C ALA A 66 20.09 -30.80 -9.89
N TRP A 67 19.93 -29.78 -9.03
CA TRP A 67 21.03 -28.92 -8.59
C TRP A 67 22.09 -29.69 -7.80
N ALA A 68 21.67 -30.52 -6.84
CA ALA A 68 22.58 -31.38 -6.08
C ALA A 68 23.36 -32.34 -7.00
N ALA A 69 22.68 -32.97 -7.96
CA ALA A 69 23.31 -33.89 -8.91
C ALA A 69 24.32 -33.16 -9.82
N SER A 70 23.98 -31.95 -10.29
CA SER A 70 24.90 -31.10 -11.07
C SER A 70 26.15 -30.71 -10.28
N ALA A 71 25.99 -30.48 -8.96
CA ALA A 71 27.09 -30.24 -8.03
C ALA A 71 27.84 -31.53 -7.61
N LYS A 72 27.47 -32.70 -8.13
CA LYS A 72 28.01 -34.02 -7.79
C LYS A 72 27.89 -34.36 -6.29
N MET A 73 26.79 -33.94 -5.68
CA MET A 73 26.43 -34.27 -4.29
C MET A 73 25.58 -35.55 -4.26
N ASP A 74 25.68 -36.29 -3.16
CA ASP A 74 24.89 -37.51 -2.94
C ASP A 74 23.59 -37.25 -2.16
N ILE A 75 23.45 -36.07 -1.54
CA ILE A 75 22.33 -35.70 -0.68
C ILE A 75 21.95 -34.24 -0.99
N VAL A 76 20.65 -33.95 -1.07
CA VAL A 76 20.11 -32.60 -1.22
C VAL A 76 20.12 -31.89 0.15
N GLY A 77 20.85 -30.78 0.23
CA GLY A 77 20.98 -29.93 1.39
C GLY A 77 19.99 -28.76 1.41
N PHE A 78 20.13 -27.91 2.43
CA PHE A 78 19.46 -26.63 2.54
C PHE A 78 19.76 -25.70 1.35
N GLU A 79 21.04 -25.58 0.96
CA GLU A 79 21.49 -24.67 -0.10
C GLU A 79 20.91 -25.03 -1.48
N GLU A 80 20.77 -26.33 -1.77
CA GLU A 80 20.23 -26.79 -3.06
C GLU A 80 18.73 -26.52 -3.18
N VAL A 81 17.99 -26.60 -2.08
CA VAL A 81 16.56 -26.22 -2.05
C VAL A 81 16.41 -24.72 -2.27
N ARG A 82 17.20 -23.91 -1.56
CA ARG A 82 17.18 -22.45 -1.75
C ARG A 82 17.55 -22.05 -3.16
N LYS A 83 18.58 -22.70 -3.73
CA LYS A 83 18.98 -22.48 -5.11
C LYS A 83 17.85 -22.83 -6.08
N ALA A 84 17.14 -23.95 -5.88
CA ALA A 84 16.00 -24.32 -6.72
C ALA A 84 14.91 -23.23 -6.69
N VAL A 85 14.57 -22.73 -5.51
CA VAL A 85 13.58 -21.65 -5.35
C VAL A 85 14.05 -20.36 -6.02
N ALA A 86 15.29 -19.93 -5.76
CA ALA A 86 15.85 -18.70 -6.33
C ALA A 86 15.93 -18.75 -7.87
N GLU A 87 16.38 -19.87 -8.43
CA GLU A 87 16.48 -20.06 -9.88
C GLU A 87 15.09 -20.13 -10.54
N LYS A 88 14.08 -20.66 -9.84
CA LYS A 88 12.70 -20.62 -10.30
C LYS A 88 12.17 -19.19 -10.36
N THR A 89 12.43 -18.38 -9.34
CA THR A 89 12.10 -16.96 -9.33
C THR A 89 12.84 -16.20 -10.44
N PHE A 90 14.14 -16.44 -10.62
CA PHE A 90 14.95 -15.81 -11.66
C PHE A 90 14.41 -16.05 -13.08
N ARG A 91 13.86 -17.24 -13.36
CA ARG A 91 13.25 -17.52 -14.67
C ARG A 91 11.94 -16.76 -14.91
N ALA A 92 11.29 -16.25 -13.87
CA ALA A 92 9.97 -15.62 -13.94
C ALA A 92 9.97 -14.10 -13.64
N ASN A 93 11.04 -13.55 -13.06
CA ASN A 93 11.08 -12.19 -12.52
C ASN A 93 11.52 -11.09 -13.52
N LEU A 94 11.54 -11.35 -14.84
CA LEU A 94 11.99 -10.38 -15.85
C LEU A 94 11.27 -9.02 -15.75
N ILE A 95 9.98 -9.01 -15.45
CA ILE A 95 9.22 -7.75 -15.32
C ILE A 95 9.60 -7.00 -14.05
N GLU A 96 9.80 -7.70 -12.93
CA GLU A 96 10.30 -7.10 -11.70
C GLU A 96 11.69 -6.47 -11.93
N GLU A 97 12.60 -7.19 -12.60
CA GLU A 97 13.95 -6.68 -12.90
C GLU A 97 13.89 -5.41 -13.77
N LYS A 98 12.99 -5.37 -14.77
CA LYS A 98 12.79 -4.16 -15.59
C LYS A 98 12.28 -2.97 -14.79
N ILE A 99 11.36 -3.21 -13.85
CA ILE A 99 10.83 -2.17 -12.96
C ILE A 99 11.93 -1.68 -12.01
N GLN A 100 12.71 -2.59 -11.42
CA GLN A 100 13.84 -2.23 -10.57
C GLN A 100 14.90 -1.42 -11.34
N ARG A 101 15.20 -1.80 -12.59
CA ARG A 101 16.10 -1.03 -13.46
C ARG A 101 15.56 0.36 -13.78
N ALA A 102 14.26 0.49 -14.07
CA ALA A 102 13.65 1.80 -14.27
C ALA A 102 13.70 2.68 -13.00
N PHE A 103 13.68 2.08 -11.82
CA PHE A 103 13.95 2.78 -10.57
C PHE A 103 15.43 3.16 -10.41
N GLU A 104 16.37 2.27 -10.71
CA GLU A 104 17.82 2.55 -10.71
C GLU A 104 18.19 3.71 -11.64
N GLU A 105 17.55 3.77 -12.81
CA GLU A 105 17.75 4.80 -13.85
C GLU A 105 16.94 6.09 -13.60
N ASP A 106 16.34 6.25 -12.41
CA ASP A 106 15.52 7.42 -12.02
C ASP A 106 14.26 7.67 -12.89
N SER A 107 13.88 6.71 -13.74
CA SER A 107 12.64 6.79 -14.54
C SER A 107 11.40 6.61 -13.66
N ILE A 108 11.49 5.74 -12.64
CA ILE A 108 10.50 5.62 -11.56
C ILE A 108 11.02 6.38 -10.34
N ARG A 109 10.26 7.36 -9.84
CA ARG A 109 10.70 8.25 -8.77
C ARG A 109 10.10 7.85 -7.43
N ILE A 110 10.81 6.99 -6.71
CA ILE A 110 10.53 6.62 -5.31
C ILE A 110 11.66 7.16 -4.44
N LEU A 111 11.31 7.84 -3.35
CA LEU A 111 12.30 8.24 -2.35
C LEU A 111 12.41 7.13 -1.30
N THR A 112 13.62 6.76 -0.91
CA THR A 112 13.90 5.77 0.15
C THR A 112 14.61 6.41 1.36
N GLU A 113 14.71 7.74 1.38
CA GLU A 113 15.27 8.54 2.46
C GLU A 113 14.76 9.99 2.38
N GLY A 114 14.99 10.75 3.45
CA GLY A 114 14.51 12.13 3.58
C GLY A 114 13.05 12.20 4.02
N GLU A 115 12.52 13.42 4.13
CA GLU A 115 11.18 13.66 4.64
C GLU A 115 10.44 14.64 3.74
N VAL A 116 9.16 14.39 3.46
CA VAL A 116 8.35 15.23 2.55
C VAL A 116 6.94 15.41 3.11
N VAL A 117 6.41 16.64 3.05
CA VAL A 117 5.02 16.94 3.43
C VAL A 117 4.06 16.48 2.34
N GLY A 118 3.02 15.74 2.72
CA GLY A 118 1.98 15.30 1.79
C GLY A 118 2.48 14.32 0.74
N GLN A 119 3.52 13.53 1.05
CA GLN A 119 4.00 12.44 0.20
C GLN A 119 4.37 11.23 1.06
N ILE A 120 4.03 10.03 0.61
CA ILE A 120 4.29 8.77 1.32
C ILE A 120 4.45 7.61 0.34
N ASN A 121 5.22 6.59 0.73
CA ASN A 121 5.36 5.36 -0.04
C ASN A 121 4.28 4.35 0.36
N GLY A 122 3.27 4.16 -0.50
CA GLY A 122 2.36 3.03 -0.41
C GLY A 122 2.99 1.77 -1.00
N LEU A 123 2.51 0.59 -0.59
CA LEU A 123 3.02 -0.68 -1.10
C LEU A 123 1.91 -1.48 -1.79
N THR A 124 2.17 -1.88 -3.02
CA THR A 124 1.27 -2.71 -3.83
C THR A 124 1.89 -4.07 -4.11
N VAL A 125 1.06 -5.00 -4.59
CA VAL A 125 1.49 -6.32 -5.05
C VAL A 125 1.15 -6.43 -6.52
N ILE A 126 2.13 -6.83 -7.32
CA ILE A 126 1.95 -7.16 -8.73
C ILE A 126 1.93 -8.68 -8.82
N ASP A 127 0.80 -9.24 -9.25
CA ASP A 127 0.60 -10.67 -9.44
C ASP A 127 0.55 -10.99 -10.95
N MET A 128 1.57 -11.70 -11.42
CA MET A 128 1.67 -12.17 -12.80
C MET A 128 1.36 -13.68 -12.92
N ARG A 129 0.67 -14.26 -11.92
CA ARG A 129 0.34 -15.68 -11.72
C ARG A 129 1.55 -16.55 -11.41
N ASP A 130 2.58 -16.49 -12.23
CA ASP A 130 3.80 -17.30 -12.11
C ASP A 130 4.86 -16.62 -11.24
N HIS A 131 4.72 -15.32 -11.00
CA HIS A 131 5.59 -14.53 -10.12
C HIS A 131 4.79 -13.40 -9.49
N THR A 132 5.01 -13.18 -8.19
CA THR A 132 4.35 -12.14 -7.40
C THR A 132 5.41 -11.37 -6.64
N PHE A 133 5.37 -10.04 -6.72
CA PHE A 133 6.35 -9.17 -6.09
C PHE A 133 5.72 -7.85 -5.64
N GLY A 134 6.34 -7.22 -4.64
CA GLY A 134 5.91 -5.91 -4.16
C GLY A 134 6.50 -4.77 -4.96
N HIS A 135 5.73 -3.69 -5.09
CA HIS A 135 6.19 -2.45 -5.71
C HIS A 135 5.76 -1.25 -4.86
N PRO A 136 6.70 -0.39 -4.43
CA PRO A 136 6.32 0.86 -3.79
C PRO A 136 5.74 1.83 -4.81
N VAL A 137 4.66 2.50 -4.40
CA VAL A 137 3.98 3.54 -5.16
C VAL A 137 4.05 4.84 -4.38
N ARG A 138 4.40 5.93 -5.06
CA ARG A 138 4.46 7.26 -4.44
C ARG A 138 3.05 7.84 -4.42
N ILE A 139 2.52 8.08 -3.22
CA ILE A 139 1.21 8.69 -3.03
C ILE A 139 1.41 10.13 -2.57
N THR A 140 0.75 11.08 -3.22
CA THR A 140 0.80 12.50 -2.85
C THR A 140 -0.57 13.02 -2.48
N ALA A 141 -0.61 14.00 -1.56
CA ALA A 141 -1.82 14.68 -1.15
C ALA A 141 -1.62 16.19 -1.09
N ASN A 142 -2.48 16.92 -1.80
CA ASN A 142 -2.58 18.38 -1.73
C ASN A 142 -3.85 18.80 -1.01
N VAL A 143 -3.74 19.73 -0.07
CA VAL A 143 -4.88 20.21 0.73
C VAL A 143 -5.01 21.73 0.68
N TYR A 144 -6.24 22.20 0.48
CA TYR A 144 -6.56 23.62 0.44
C TYR A 144 -8.00 23.85 0.90
N MET A 145 -8.31 25.12 1.20
CA MET A 145 -9.65 25.53 1.61
C MET A 145 -10.63 25.28 0.46
N GLY A 146 -11.66 24.48 0.70
CA GLY A 146 -12.63 24.07 -0.33
C GLY A 146 -13.82 23.32 0.29
N ALA A 147 -14.70 22.79 -0.56
CA ALA A 147 -15.91 22.08 -0.14
C ALA A 147 -16.08 20.69 -0.79
N GLU A 148 -15.11 20.23 -1.57
CA GLU A 148 -15.19 18.94 -2.29
C GLU A 148 -14.92 17.73 -1.37
N GLY A 149 -14.36 17.95 -0.18
CA GLY A 149 -13.94 16.85 0.70
C GLY A 149 -12.70 16.16 0.15
N ILE A 150 -12.68 14.83 0.17
CA ILE A 150 -11.55 14.05 -0.33
C ILE A 150 -11.83 13.58 -1.76
N VAL A 151 -10.95 13.96 -2.67
CA VAL A 151 -10.99 13.63 -4.10
C VAL A 151 -9.76 12.79 -4.43
N ASN A 152 -9.97 11.58 -4.90
CA ASN A 152 -8.90 10.75 -5.46
C ASN A 152 -8.89 10.94 -6.99
N ILE A 153 -7.74 11.31 -7.55
CA ILE A 153 -7.62 11.65 -8.97
C ILE A 153 -7.86 10.43 -9.86
N GLU A 154 -7.36 9.26 -9.47
CA GLU A 154 -7.56 8.00 -10.20
C GLU A 154 -9.04 7.63 -10.28
N ARG A 155 -9.81 7.90 -9.22
CA ARG A 155 -11.27 7.68 -9.20
C ARG A 155 -11.99 8.56 -10.22
N GLU A 156 -11.62 9.83 -10.32
CA GLU A 156 -12.24 10.78 -11.27
C GLU A 156 -12.01 10.35 -12.73
N VAL A 157 -10.87 9.72 -13.01
CA VAL A 157 -10.55 9.15 -14.33
C VAL A 157 -10.90 7.67 -14.48
N LYS A 158 -11.69 7.11 -13.56
CA LYS A 158 -12.18 5.71 -13.57
C LYS A 158 -11.08 4.65 -13.59
N MET A 159 -9.93 4.95 -12.98
CA MET A 159 -8.81 4.04 -12.78
C MET A 159 -8.87 3.32 -11.42
N THR A 160 -9.87 3.57 -10.58
CA THR A 160 -10.06 2.86 -9.31
C THR A 160 -11.24 1.91 -9.35
N GLY A 161 -11.14 0.81 -8.60
CA GLY A 161 -12.25 -0.10 -8.39
C GLY A 161 -13.06 0.15 -7.09
N PRO A 162 -14.18 -0.56 -6.89
CA PRO A 162 -15.13 -0.28 -5.81
C PRO A 162 -14.57 -0.45 -4.39
N ILE A 163 -13.61 -1.36 -4.16
CA ILE A 163 -13.07 -1.58 -2.81
C ILE A 163 -12.17 -0.41 -2.42
N HIS A 164 -11.32 0.05 -3.35
CA HIS A 164 -10.56 1.28 -3.16
C HIS A 164 -11.47 2.50 -2.91
N ASN A 165 -12.52 2.66 -3.72
CA ASN A 165 -13.48 3.76 -3.57
C ASN A 165 -14.19 3.77 -2.20
N LYS A 166 -14.48 2.59 -1.63
CA LYS A 166 -14.99 2.48 -0.26
C LYS A 166 -13.97 2.98 0.76
N GLY A 167 -12.69 2.67 0.58
CA GLY A 167 -11.59 3.18 1.41
C GLY A 167 -11.58 4.71 1.49
N LEU A 168 -11.76 5.39 0.36
CA LEU A 168 -11.83 6.86 0.30
C LEU A 168 -12.96 7.44 1.17
N LEU A 169 -14.14 6.81 1.14
CA LEU A 169 -15.28 7.22 1.97
C LEU A 169 -15.00 7.01 3.46
N ILE A 170 -14.26 5.96 3.82
CA ILE A 170 -13.82 5.72 5.20
C ILE A 170 -12.91 6.85 5.67
N LEU A 171 -12.01 7.35 4.81
CA LEU A 171 -11.13 8.47 5.17
C LEU A 171 -11.94 9.73 5.48
N GLY A 172 -12.94 10.02 4.65
CA GLY A 172 -13.87 11.14 4.88
C GLY A 172 -14.60 11.01 6.21
N SER A 173 -15.08 9.80 6.53
CA SER A 173 -15.73 9.52 7.81
C SER A 173 -14.78 9.69 9.00
N PHE A 174 -13.54 9.20 8.91
CA PHE A 174 -12.53 9.37 9.95
C PHE A 174 -12.26 10.86 10.24
N LEU A 175 -12.02 11.66 9.19
CA LEU A 175 -11.81 13.11 9.35
C LEU A 175 -13.04 13.80 9.92
N GLY A 176 -14.23 13.41 9.48
CA GLY A 176 -15.50 13.92 9.99
C GLY A 176 -15.65 13.66 11.50
N ARG A 177 -15.39 12.42 11.91
CA ARG A 177 -15.42 12.00 13.32
C ARG A 177 -14.42 12.79 14.16
N LYS A 178 -13.19 12.99 13.67
CA LYS A 178 -12.11 13.64 14.44
C LYS A 178 -12.21 15.17 14.50
N PHE A 179 -12.66 15.82 13.42
CA PHE A 179 -12.50 17.27 13.25
C PHE A 179 -13.78 18.02 12.87
N ALA A 180 -14.90 17.35 12.60
CA ALA A 180 -16.12 17.97 12.07
C ALA A 180 -17.33 17.91 13.00
N GLN A 181 -17.10 17.83 14.31
CA GLN A 181 -18.18 17.71 15.30
C GLN A 181 -18.91 19.05 15.52
N ASP A 182 -18.18 20.17 15.53
CA ASP A 182 -18.76 21.50 15.75
C ASP A 182 -19.00 22.29 14.44
N HIS A 183 -18.21 22.00 13.41
CA HIS A 183 -18.22 22.73 12.14
C HIS A 183 -18.00 21.78 10.95
N PRO A 184 -18.57 22.07 9.76
CA PRO A 184 -18.30 21.27 8.57
C PRO A 184 -16.84 21.39 8.13
N LEU A 185 -16.30 20.31 7.55
CA LEU A 185 -14.96 20.32 6.95
C LEU A 185 -14.92 21.29 5.77
N SER A 186 -14.24 22.42 5.93
CA SER A 186 -13.94 23.36 4.84
C SER A 186 -12.61 22.98 4.17
N LEU A 187 -12.55 21.75 3.64
CA LEU A 187 -11.36 21.14 3.05
C LEU A 187 -11.67 20.55 1.67
N THR A 188 -10.75 20.78 0.73
CA THR A 188 -10.54 19.89 -0.42
C THR A 188 -9.17 19.25 -0.30
N ALA A 189 -9.12 17.92 -0.28
CA ALA A 189 -7.91 17.11 -0.30
C ALA A 189 -7.85 16.31 -1.61
N ARG A 190 -6.84 16.57 -2.45
CA ARG A 190 -6.61 15.82 -3.69
C ARG A 190 -5.48 14.83 -3.49
N ILE A 191 -5.76 13.56 -3.76
CA ILE A 191 -4.82 12.44 -3.61
C ILE A 191 -4.57 11.81 -4.97
N THR A 192 -3.33 11.40 -5.25
CA THR A 192 -2.97 10.64 -6.46
C THR A 192 -1.88 9.62 -6.18
N PHE A 193 -1.91 8.53 -6.95
CA PHE A 193 -0.87 7.54 -7.07
C PHE A 193 0.04 7.93 -8.25
N GLU A 194 1.16 8.56 -7.91
CA GLU A 194 2.09 9.10 -8.88
C GLU A 194 2.69 8.00 -9.77
N GLN A 195 2.84 8.29 -11.07
CA GLN A 195 3.38 7.37 -12.07
C GLN A 195 2.66 6.01 -12.15
N THR A 196 1.40 5.94 -11.68
CA THR A 196 0.57 4.75 -11.78
C THR A 196 -0.35 4.85 -13.01
N TYR A 197 -0.09 4.00 -14.00
CA TYR A 197 -0.86 3.97 -15.25
C TYR A 197 -1.79 2.76 -15.36
N GLY A 198 -1.69 1.82 -14.43
CA GLY A 198 -2.62 0.71 -14.27
C GLY A 198 -3.79 1.07 -13.34
N GLY A 199 -4.80 0.21 -13.29
CA GLY A 199 -5.90 0.37 -12.33
C GLY A 199 -5.45 0.13 -10.88
N VAL A 200 -6.07 0.86 -9.95
CA VAL A 200 -5.87 0.74 -8.50
C VAL A 200 -7.08 0.06 -7.86
N GLU A 201 -6.86 -0.99 -7.09
CA GLU A 201 -7.94 -1.72 -6.41
C GLU A 201 -7.48 -2.27 -5.05
N GLY A 202 -8.45 -2.49 -4.16
CA GLY A 202 -8.24 -2.91 -2.79
C GLY A 202 -8.15 -1.73 -1.83
N ASP A 203 -8.20 -2.02 -0.53
CA ASP A 203 -8.22 -1.02 0.55
C ASP A 203 -6.89 -0.91 1.30
N SER A 204 -5.86 -1.68 0.89
CA SER A 204 -4.58 -1.78 1.59
C SER A 204 -3.71 -0.52 1.58
N ALA A 205 -4.13 0.52 0.84
CA ALA A 205 -3.49 1.84 0.81
C ALA A 205 -4.23 2.89 1.65
N SER A 206 -5.40 2.58 2.21
CA SER A 206 -6.27 3.59 2.85
C SER A 206 -5.61 4.23 4.09
N SER A 207 -4.91 3.46 4.93
CA SER A 207 -4.13 4.07 6.03
C SER A 207 -3.02 4.97 5.51
N THR A 208 -2.34 4.55 4.45
CA THR A 208 -1.27 5.31 3.77
C THR A 208 -1.79 6.65 3.22
N GLU A 209 -2.91 6.64 2.50
CA GLU A 209 -3.58 7.84 1.99
C GLU A 209 -3.98 8.79 3.14
N LEU A 210 -4.47 8.24 4.25
CA LEU A 210 -4.83 9.02 5.44
C LEU A 210 -3.62 9.71 6.07
N TYR A 211 -2.50 9.00 6.25
CA TYR A 211 -1.25 9.61 6.74
C TYR A 211 -0.79 10.76 5.83
N CYS A 212 -0.91 10.57 4.51
CA CYS A 212 -0.58 11.59 3.52
C CYS A 212 -1.43 12.85 3.69
N ILE A 213 -2.75 12.71 3.88
CA ILE A 213 -3.66 13.83 4.16
C ILE A 213 -3.31 14.52 5.49
N LEU A 214 -3.09 13.74 6.56
CA LEU A 214 -2.74 14.28 7.88
C LEU A 214 -1.43 15.06 7.84
N SER A 215 -0.43 14.59 7.09
CA SER A 215 0.81 15.30 6.82
C SER A 215 0.55 16.61 6.08
N ALA A 216 -0.20 16.56 4.97
CA ALA A 216 -0.50 17.75 4.17
C ALA A 216 -1.26 18.82 4.99
N LEU A 217 -2.17 18.40 5.88
CA LEU A 217 -2.90 19.27 6.80
C LEU A 217 -2.01 19.83 7.92
N SER A 218 -1.29 18.98 8.64
CA SER A 218 -0.44 19.41 9.78
C SER A 218 0.81 20.19 9.35
N GLY A 219 1.25 20.02 8.09
CA GLY A 219 2.51 20.56 7.60
C GLY A 219 3.74 19.80 8.11
N LYS A 220 3.55 18.65 8.77
CA LYS A 220 4.66 17.79 9.23
C LYS A 220 5.07 16.82 8.12
N PRO A 221 6.37 16.71 7.82
CA PRO A 221 6.82 15.82 6.77
C PRO A 221 6.77 14.36 7.24
N LEU A 222 6.65 13.44 6.28
CA LEU A 222 6.68 12.00 6.51
C LEU A 222 8.02 11.43 6.06
N ASP A 223 8.60 10.53 6.85
CA ASP A 223 9.85 9.82 6.51
C ASP A 223 9.65 8.92 5.28
N GLN A 224 10.37 9.24 4.20
CA GLN A 224 10.31 8.50 2.94
C GLN A 224 11.13 7.19 2.99
N GLY A 225 11.92 6.98 4.04
CA GLY A 225 12.53 5.69 4.33
C GLY A 225 11.55 4.64 4.84
N ILE A 226 10.27 4.98 5.03
CA ILE A 226 9.25 4.06 5.54
C ILE A 226 8.21 3.77 4.46
N GLY A 227 8.16 2.52 4.00
CA GLY A 227 7.06 2.00 3.19
C GLY A 227 5.86 1.67 4.08
N VAL A 228 4.64 1.96 3.62
CA VAL A 228 3.43 1.79 4.44
C VAL A 228 2.37 0.99 3.70
N THR A 229 1.80 0.01 4.41
CA THR A 229 0.60 -0.70 3.97
C THR A 229 -0.33 -0.96 5.14
N GLY A 230 -1.63 -0.95 4.88
CA GLY A 230 -2.65 -1.20 5.87
C GLY A 230 -3.99 -0.65 5.40
N SER A 231 -5.05 -1.41 5.59
CA SER A 231 -6.40 -0.85 5.51
C SER A 231 -6.73 -0.09 6.80
N VAL A 232 -7.74 0.77 6.80
CA VAL A 232 -8.20 1.50 7.98
C VAL A 232 -9.72 1.51 8.05
N ASP A 233 -10.28 1.43 9.26
CA ASP A 233 -11.70 1.66 9.49
C ASP A 233 -12.03 3.12 9.87
N GLN A 234 -13.32 3.42 10.02
CA GLN A 234 -13.79 4.77 10.36
C GLN A 234 -13.36 5.23 11.77
N MET A 235 -12.92 4.29 12.61
CA MET A 235 -12.48 4.59 13.98
C MET A 235 -10.99 4.87 14.07
N GLY A 236 -10.23 4.59 13.00
CA GLY A 236 -8.78 4.74 12.95
C GLY A 236 -8.02 3.46 13.29
N ASN A 237 -8.68 2.28 13.30
CA ASN A 237 -7.99 1.02 13.51
C ASN A 237 -7.39 0.53 12.21
N VAL A 238 -6.12 0.15 12.24
CA VAL A 238 -5.40 -0.43 11.10
C VAL A 238 -5.81 -1.91 10.96
N GLN A 239 -6.09 -2.29 9.72
CA GLN A 239 -6.67 -3.58 9.36
C GLN A 239 -5.71 -4.41 8.49
N PRO A 240 -5.76 -5.75 8.59
CA PRO A 240 -4.86 -6.64 7.88
C PRO A 240 -5.01 -6.53 6.37
N ILE A 241 -3.90 -6.80 5.68
CA ILE A 241 -3.79 -6.76 4.22
C ILE A 241 -3.29 -8.10 3.66
N GLY A 242 -3.47 -8.30 2.36
CA GLY A 242 -2.85 -9.40 1.62
C GLY A 242 -1.45 -9.05 1.13
N GLY A 243 -0.62 -10.09 0.92
CA GLY A 243 0.71 -9.99 0.32
C GLY A 243 1.73 -9.18 1.14
N VAL A 244 1.71 -9.35 2.47
CA VAL A 244 2.59 -8.58 3.38
C VAL A 244 4.08 -8.87 3.13
N ASN A 245 4.44 -10.10 2.80
CA ASN A 245 5.83 -10.50 2.56
C ASN A 245 6.36 -9.83 1.28
N GLU A 246 5.59 -9.91 0.21
CA GLU A 246 5.91 -9.33 -1.09
C GLU A 246 6.07 -7.81 -0.97
N LYS A 247 5.16 -7.14 -0.25
CA LYS A 247 5.23 -5.70 0.00
C LYS A 247 6.49 -5.30 0.78
N ILE A 248 6.84 -6.04 1.84
CA ILE A 248 8.04 -5.79 2.63
C ILE A 248 9.29 -5.96 1.77
N GLU A 249 9.38 -7.08 1.05
CA GLU A 249 10.53 -7.43 0.21
C GLU A 249 10.69 -6.47 -0.98
N GLY A 250 9.57 -6.05 -1.58
CA GLY A 250 9.58 -5.05 -2.64
C GLY A 250 10.20 -3.73 -2.19
N PHE A 251 9.80 -3.20 -1.03
CA PHE A 251 10.40 -1.97 -0.51
C PHE A 251 11.84 -2.16 -0.03
N TYR A 252 12.13 -3.33 0.58
CA TYR A 252 13.49 -3.71 0.97
C TYR A 252 14.45 -3.68 -0.23
N ASN A 253 14.04 -4.23 -1.38
CA ASN A 253 14.86 -4.21 -2.60
C ASN A 253 15.16 -2.78 -3.08
N TYR A 254 14.19 -1.86 -3.00
CA TYR A 254 14.40 -0.45 -3.36
C TYR A 254 15.39 0.23 -2.42
N CYS A 255 15.28 -0.03 -1.12
CA CYS A 255 16.22 0.46 -0.12
C CYS A 255 17.63 -0.10 -0.35
N LYS A 256 17.74 -1.40 -0.65
CA LYS A 256 19.01 -2.07 -0.97
C LYS A 256 19.69 -1.46 -2.19
N ILE A 257 18.93 -1.24 -3.27
CA ILE A 257 19.43 -0.63 -4.52
C ILE A 257 20.00 0.78 -4.27
N ARG A 258 19.33 1.60 -3.47
CA ARG A 258 19.81 2.96 -3.13
C ARG A 258 20.85 2.99 -2.01
N GLY A 259 21.02 1.88 -1.30
CA GLY A 259 21.89 1.76 -0.14
C GLY A 259 21.11 1.94 1.17
N PHE A 260 21.43 1.08 2.15
CA PHE A 260 20.77 1.12 3.46
C PHE A 260 21.21 2.33 4.29
N THR A 261 20.24 2.98 4.93
CA THR A 261 20.49 4.09 5.87
C THR A 261 20.42 3.67 7.34
N GLY A 262 19.97 2.44 7.63
CA GLY A 262 19.74 1.92 9.00
C GLY A 262 18.45 2.45 9.67
N LYS A 263 17.72 3.33 8.97
CA LYS A 263 16.42 3.86 9.41
C LYS A 263 15.26 3.34 8.57
N GLN A 264 15.55 2.77 7.40
CA GLN A 264 14.53 2.30 6.47
C GLN A 264 13.75 1.11 7.01
N GLY A 265 12.53 0.95 6.54
CA GLY A 265 11.70 -0.17 6.92
C GLY A 265 10.29 -0.11 6.37
N VAL A 266 9.44 -1.01 6.87
CA VAL A 266 8.03 -1.07 6.49
C VAL A 266 7.12 -1.07 7.70
N MET A 267 6.08 -0.25 7.64
CA MET A 267 4.98 -0.24 8.60
C MET A 267 3.82 -1.11 8.09
N ILE A 268 3.38 -2.05 8.93
CA ILE A 268 2.35 -3.04 8.63
C ILE A 268 1.27 -3.10 9.74
N PRO A 269 0.09 -3.67 9.44
CA PRO A 269 -0.90 -3.98 10.47
C PRO A 269 -0.38 -5.03 11.45
N VAL A 270 -0.63 -4.85 12.75
CA VAL A 270 -0.22 -5.81 13.80
C VAL A 270 -0.78 -7.22 13.57
N GLN A 271 -1.96 -7.33 12.98
CA GLN A 271 -2.62 -8.60 12.70
C GLN A 271 -1.90 -9.40 11.60
N ASN A 272 -1.05 -8.76 10.78
CA ASN A 272 -0.24 -9.43 9.77
C ASN A 272 1.07 -10.00 10.29
N VAL A 273 1.45 -9.77 11.56
CA VAL A 273 2.68 -10.34 12.15
C VAL A 273 2.73 -11.86 12.01
N LYS A 274 1.59 -12.55 12.17
CA LYS A 274 1.45 -14.01 11.97
C LYS A 274 1.58 -14.48 10.51
N ASN A 275 1.59 -13.55 9.56
CA ASN A 275 1.74 -13.85 8.13
C ASN A 275 3.19 -13.67 7.65
N LEU A 276 4.09 -13.17 8.51
CA LEU A 276 5.48 -12.93 8.17
C LEU A 276 6.22 -14.24 7.94
N MET A 277 6.61 -14.45 6.69
CA MET A 277 7.43 -15.56 6.18
C MET A 277 8.45 -14.97 5.21
N LEU A 278 9.21 -13.99 5.69
CA LEU A 278 10.12 -13.15 4.89
C LEU A 278 11.32 -13.93 4.37
N ASP A 279 11.90 -13.45 3.26
CA ASP A 279 13.16 -13.98 2.77
C ASP A 279 14.27 -13.87 3.83
N HIS A 280 15.13 -14.87 3.87
CA HIS A 280 16.25 -14.95 4.80
C HIS A 280 17.12 -13.68 4.75
N GLU A 281 17.32 -13.09 3.58
CA GLU A 281 18.09 -11.87 3.44
C GLU A 281 17.49 -10.70 4.22
N VAL A 282 16.16 -10.53 4.15
CA VAL A 282 15.44 -9.50 4.91
C VAL A 282 15.58 -9.74 6.41
N ILE A 283 15.43 -11.00 6.85
CA ILE A 283 15.58 -11.38 8.25
C ILE A 283 16.98 -11.01 8.77
N GLU A 284 18.03 -11.29 8.01
CA GLU A 284 19.41 -10.97 8.40
C GLU A 284 19.66 -9.46 8.46
N SER A 285 19.15 -8.68 7.51
CA SER A 285 19.25 -7.22 7.52
C SER A 285 18.48 -6.59 8.69
N VAL A 286 17.33 -7.15 9.06
CA VAL A 286 16.60 -6.75 10.28
C VAL A 286 17.40 -7.06 11.54
N LYS A 287 18.02 -8.24 11.66
CA LYS A 287 18.87 -8.60 12.79
C LYS A 287 20.09 -7.68 12.93
N LYS A 288 20.67 -7.23 11.81
CA LYS A 288 21.77 -6.27 11.77
C LYS A 288 21.35 -4.83 12.06
N GLY A 289 20.05 -4.54 12.10
CA GLY A 289 19.51 -3.19 12.28
C GLY A 289 19.59 -2.31 11.04
N GLU A 290 19.83 -2.89 9.86
CA GLU A 290 19.90 -2.19 8.58
C GLU A 290 18.50 -1.85 8.05
N PHE A 291 17.50 -2.67 8.40
CA PHE A 291 16.10 -2.53 8.01
C PHE A 291 15.17 -2.80 9.20
N ARG A 292 13.96 -2.22 9.19
CA ARG A 292 13.02 -2.32 10.31
C ARG A 292 11.61 -2.70 9.86
N ILE A 293 10.85 -3.32 10.74
CA ILE A 293 9.43 -3.61 10.52
C ILE A 293 8.66 -3.12 11.74
N TRP A 294 7.72 -2.20 11.52
CA TRP A 294 6.84 -1.68 12.56
C TRP A 294 5.44 -2.26 12.41
N ALA A 295 4.94 -2.85 13.48
CA ALA A 295 3.56 -3.31 13.56
C ALA A 295 2.72 -2.26 14.29
N VAL A 296 1.66 -1.76 13.66
CA VAL A 296 0.76 -0.75 14.23
C VAL A 296 -0.68 -1.25 14.28
N SER A 297 -1.41 -0.75 15.28
CA SER A 297 -2.82 -1.04 15.52
C SER A 297 -3.73 0.13 15.14
N THR A 298 -3.20 1.36 15.19
CA THR A 298 -3.99 2.58 14.98
C THR A 298 -3.26 3.60 14.10
N ILE A 299 -4.04 4.55 13.56
CA ILE A 299 -3.51 5.71 12.82
C ILE A 299 -2.64 6.58 13.73
N GLU A 300 -2.98 6.70 15.01
CA GLU A 300 -2.18 7.45 15.98
C GLU A 300 -0.76 6.92 16.14
N GLU A 301 -0.60 5.59 16.24
CA GLU A 301 0.71 4.96 16.32
C GLU A 301 1.52 5.19 15.03
N GLY A 302 0.90 4.96 13.88
CA GLY A 302 1.60 5.07 12.60
C GLY A 302 2.00 6.49 12.24
N ILE A 303 1.15 7.49 12.47
CA ILE A 303 1.50 8.89 12.17
C ILE A 303 2.64 9.38 13.08
N SER A 304 2.70 8.89 14.33
CA SER A 304 3.76 9.24 15.26
C SER A 304 5.11 8.64 14.84
N ILE A 305 5.11 7.42 14.32
CA ILE A 305 6.31 6.78 13.73
C ILE A 305 6.78 7.55 12.50
N LEU A 306 5.87 7.92 11.60
CA LEU A 306 6.21 8.55 10.32
C LEU A 306 6.71 10.00 10.45
N THR A 307 6.29 10.71 11.50
CA THR A 307 6.60 12.14 11.69
C THR A 307 7.55 12.42 12.85
N GLY A 308 7.73 11.45 13.78
CA GLY A 308 8.42 11.66 15.05
C GLY A 308 7.68 12.59 16.03
N VAL A 309 6.41 12.90 15.78
CA VAL A 309 5.58 13.80 16.59
C VAL A 309 4.33 13.05 17.03
N ASP A 310 3.96 13.17 18.31
CA ASP A 310 2.76 12.51 18.84
C ASP A 310 1.49 12.91 18.07
N ALA A 311 0.63 11.93 17.81
CA ALA A 311 -0.68 12.18 17.20
C ALA A 311 -1.53 13.15 18.04
N GLY A 312 -1.46 12.99 19.36
CA GLY A 312 -2.20 13.76 20.37
C GLY A 312 -3.58 13.20 20.69
N GLU A 313 -3.98 13.35 21.94
CA GLU A 313 -5.31 12.95 22.45
C GLU A 313 -6.10 14.18 22.89
N LEU A 314 -7.43 14.05 22.94
CA LEU A 314 -8.28 15.12 23.47
C LEU A 314 -8.09 15.21 24.99
N ASP A 315 -7.88 16.43 25.48
CA ASP A 315 -7.92 16.71 26.91
C ASP A 315 -9.37 16.73 27.47
N GLU A 316 -9.52 16.95 28.78
CA GLU A 316 -10.82 17.06 29.45
C GLU A 316 -11.71 18.19 28.89
N LYS A 317 -11.13 19.13 28.14
CA LYS A 317 -11.81 20.26 27.50
C LYS A 317 -12.10 20.02 26.02
N GLY A 318 -11.79 18.83 25.49
CA GLY A 318 -11.99 18.48 24.09
C GLY A 318 -11.01 19.18 23.15
N CYS A 319 -9.81 19.54 23.63
CA CYS A 319 -8.77 20.15 22.82
C CYS A 319 -7.57 19.20 22.65
N TYR A 320 -6.99 19.16 21.45
CA TYR A 320 -5.71 18.47 21.21
C TYR A 320 -4.52 19.36 21.64
N PRO A 321 -3.38 18.79 22.08
CA PRO A 321 -2.14 19.52 22.28
C PRO A 321 -1.73 20.27 21.01
N LEU A 322 -1.31 21.53 21.13
CA LEU A 322 -1.07 22.42 19.97
C LEU A 322 0.09 21.95 19.07
N ASP A 323 1.04 21.23 19.62
CA ASP A 323 2.22 20.69 18.96
C ASP A 323 2.02 19.27 18.40
N SER A 324 0.91 18.62 18.72
CA SER A 324 0.56 17.30 18.19
C SER A 324 0.06 17.38 16.75
N ILE A 325 0.10 16.24 16.03
CA ILE A 325 -0.43 16.18 14.66
C ILE A 325 -1.89 16.61 14.61
N TYR A 326 -2.75 16.04 15.46
CA TYR A 326 -4.17 16.39 15.45
C TYR A 326 -4.44 17.82 15.90
N GLY A 327 -3.61 18.40 16.79
CA GLY A 327 -3.70 19.82 17.15
C GLY A 327 -3.39 20.75 15.98
N LEU A 328 -2.33 20.45 15.23
CA LEU A 328 -1.95 21.20 14.02
C LEU A 328 -3.02 21.09 12.93
N VAL A 329 -3.59 19.90 12.72
CA VAL A 329 -4.70 19.69 11.78
C VAL A 329 -5.94 20.49 12.20
N ALA A 330 -6.36 20.37 13.46
CA ALA A 330 -7.52 21.08 13.98
C ALA A 330 -7.35 22.61 13.89
N ALA A 331 -6.16 23.13 14.19
CA ALA A 331 -5.83 24.55 14.08
C ALA A 331 -5.99 25.06 12.64
N ARG A 332 -5.45 24.32 11.65
CA ARG A 332 -5.54 24.69 10.23
C ARG A 332 -6.97 24.64 9.71
N LEU A 333 -7.72 23.59 10.03
CA LEU A 333 -9.13 23.48 9.63
C LEU A 333 -9.98 24.58 10.26
N GLY A 334 -9.77 24.88 11.55
CA GLY A 334 -10.43 25.99 12.24
C GLY A 334 -10.11 27.35 11.64
N GLU A 335 -8.88 27.56 11.15
CA GLU A 335 -8.50 28.77 10.41
C GLU A 335 -9.29 28.91 9.10
N TRP A 336 -9.40 27.82 8.33
CA TRP A 336 -10.16 27.81 7.08
C TRP A 336 -11.65 28.08 7.30
N VAL A 337 -12.26 27.49 8.34
CA VAL A 337 -13.66 27.79 8.71
C VAL A 337 -13.84 29.29 9.00
N ARG A 338 -12.94 29.89 9.78
CA ARG A 338 -12.99 31.33 10.09
C ARG A 338 -12.84 32.20 8.83
N LYS A 339 -11.91 31.83 7.93
CA LYS A 339 -11.70 32.54 6.66
C LYS A 339 -12.92 32.42 5.75
N ALA A 340 -13.48 31.23 5.60
CA ALA A 340 -14.69 31.00 4.81
C ALA A 340 -15.89 31.79 5.34
N ALA A 341 -16.05 31.89 6.67
CA ALA A 341 -17.12 32.68 7.28
C ALA A 341 -16.97 34.19 7.02
N LYS A 342 -15.73 34.72 6.98
CA LYS A 342 -15.47 36.13 6.63
C LYS A 342 -15.80 36.41 5.16
N LEU A 343 -15.35 35.54 4.25
CA LEU A 343 -15.61 35.70 2.81
C LEU A 343 -17.11 35.67 2.48
N ARG A 344 -17.91 34.86 3.19
CA ARG A 344 -19.38 34.86 3.01
C ARG A 344 -20.03 36.17 3.44
N LYS A 345 -19.54 36.79 4.53
CA LYS A 345 -20.04 38.08 5.01
C LYS A 345 -19.67 39.22 4.05
N GLU A 346 -18.44 39.23 3.55
CA GLU A 346 -17.98 40.22 2.58
C GLU A 346 -18.70 40.09 1.23
N GLY A 347 -18.99 38.86 0.78
CA GLY A 347 -19.78 38.61 -0.42
C GLY A 347 -21.24 39.05 -0.32
N SER A 348 -21.87 38.87 0.85
CA SER A 348 -23.25 39.35 1.09
C SER A 348 -23.36 40.87 1.17
N ASP A 349 -22.29 41.57 1.55
CA ASP A 349 -22.26 43.03 1.57
C ASP A 349 -22.01 43.62 0.17
N SER A 350 -21.36 42.88 -0.75
CA SER A 350 -21.17 43.32 -2.14
C SER A 350 -22.41 43.16 -3.04
N ASP A 351 -23.28 42.20 -2.75
CA ASP A 351 -24.49 41.93 -3.57
C ASP A 351 -25.65 42.91 -3.29
N ASN A 352 -25.60 43.66 -2.19
CA ASN A 352 -26.56 44.72 -1.89
C ASN A 352 -26.30 46.04 -2.64
N GLY A 353 -25.27 46.09 -3.51
CA GLY A 353 -24.87 47.30 -4.23
C GLY A 353 -25.29 47.37 -5.71
N CYS A 354 -25.73 46.27 -6.33
CA CYS A 354 -25.89 46.25 -7.79
C CYS A 354 -27.03 45.35 -8.31
N SER A 355 -28.29 45.68 -8.02
CA SER A 355 -29.43 45.28 -8.90
C SER A 355 -30.66 46.17 -8.71
N LYS A 356 -30.57 47.41 -9.24
CA LYS A 356 -31.75 48.12 -9.77
C LYS A 356 -31.37 48.78 -11.08
N ARG A 357 -31.31 47.97 -12.15
CA ARG A 357 -31.63 48.46 -13.49
C ARG A 357 -32.80 47.63 -13.98
N SER A 358 -33.87 48.35 -14.23
CA SER A 358 -35.13 47.89 -14.79
C SER A 358 -34.92 47.37 -16.22
N ASP A 359 -35.34 46.14 -16.48
CA ASP A 359 -35.62 45.67 -17.83
C ASP A 359 -37.01 46.18 -18.25
N PRO A 360 -37.18 46.71 -19.48
CA PRO A 360 -38.48 46.82 -20.12
C PRO A 360 -38.83 45.52 -20.86
N GLU A 361 -40.10 45.16 -20.78
CA GLU A 361 -40.78 44.04 -21.47
C GLU A 361 -40.86 44.23 -22.99
N ASP A 362 -40.96 43.06 -23.65
CA ASP A 362 -41.63 42.69 -24.91
C ASP A 362 -41.17 43.29 -26.26
N ASP A 363 -40.83 42.40 -27.20
CA ASP A 363 -41.75 42.07 -28.30
C ASP A 363 -41.28 40.80 -29.07
N ASP A 364 -42.29 40.01 -29.43
CA ASP A 364 -42.29 38.79 -30.24
C ASP A 364 -41.65 38.98 -31.63
N ASP A 365 -41.18 37.89 -32.24
CA ASP A 365 -41.64 37.48 -33.57
C ASP A 365 -41.07 36.11 -33.97
N ASP A 366 -41.99 35.32 -34.53
CA ASP A 366 -41.89 33.97 -35.04
C ASP A 366 -40.88 33.81 -36.21
N ASP A 367 -40.40 32.57 -36.43
CA ASP A 367 -40.72 31.77 -37.63
C ASP A 367 -39.62 30.73 -37.98
N ASP A 368 -40.13 29.52 -38.21
CA ASP A 368 -39.77 28.55 -39.25
C ASP A 368 -38.47 27.72 -39.22
N ASP A 369 -38.68 26.45 -38.88
CA ASP A 369 -38.66 25.32 -39.84
C ASP A 369 -37.36 25.09 -40.65
N ASN A 370 -36.65 24.01 -40.34
CA ASN A 370 -36.53 22.84 -41.24
C ASN A 370 -35.65 21.73 -40.62
N GLY A 371 -36.17 20.51 -40.68
CA GLY A 371 -35.46 19.27 -40.34
C GLY A 371 -34.43 18.83 -41.40
N ILE A 372 -34.07 17.53 -41.32
CA ILE A 372 -33.09 16.73 -42.10
C ILE A 372 -31.77 16.55 -41.33
N ALA A 373 -31.18 15.37 -41.17
CA ALA A 373 -31.57 13.96 -41.25
C ALA A 373 -30.41 13.19 -40.59
N GLU A 374 -30.71 11.98 -40.15
CA GLU A 374 -29.77 10.96 -39.71
C GLU A 374 -28.74 10.63 -40.80
N GLU A 375 -27.48 10.44 -40.42
CA GLU A 375 -26.58 9.53 -41.14
C GLU A 375 -25.69 8.83 -40.11
N GLU A 376 -25.89 7.51 -40.03
CA GLU A 376 -24.99 6.53 -39.46
C GLU A 376 -23.68 6.53 -40.25
N ASP A 377 -22.52 6.46 -39.57
CA ASP A 377 -21.31 5.94 -40.17
C ASP A 377 -20.62 4.97 -39.20
N THR A 378 -20.58 3.72 -39.64
CA THR A 378 -19.80 2.59 -39.14
C THR A 378 -18.42 2.55 -39.78
N ASP A 379 -17.52 1.78 -39.14
CA ASP A 379 -16.20 1.29 -39.59
C ASP A 379 -15.01 2.27 -39.36
N GLU A 380 -13.86 1.89 -38.80
CA GLU A 380 -13.11 0.61 -38.72
C GLU A 380 -12.51 0.32 -37.31
#